data_AF-A0A9D8N719-F1
#
_entry.id   AF-A0A9D8N719-F1
#
_cell.length_a   1.000
_cell.length_b   1.000
_cell.length_c   1.000
_cell.angle_alpha   90.00
_cell.angle_beta   90.00
_cell.angle_gamma   90.00
#
_symmetry.space_group_name_H-M   'P 1'
#
loop_
_entity.id
_entity.type
_entity.pdbx_description
1 polymer ?
#
loop_
_entity_poly.entity_id
_entity_poly.type
_entity_poly.pdbx_seq_one_letter_code
_entity_poly.pdbx_strand_id
1 'polypeptide(L)'
;MTEINFYETLNKINGETPTMGGIRVPYIPTAMSCWSNPLDEYKNTRKKSAALLRAHENNVMAIDSRGNEKPIKDFEMNKLAFVAGLWRVQVNFPHEITRVRDKDMVLIEKLDHQETTLFEFYRAKLLGYNCYGPFVIKDSKYDYIVAKYVTDNKTYWAYGRTIEQARAFMGIKLYDEYKDVINTIACKDKIHGK
;
A
#
# COMPACT_ATOMS: atom_id res chain seq x y z
N MET A 1 34.53 29.39 1.58
CA MET A 1 33.06 29.45 1.74
C MET A 1 32.48 29.35 0.36
N THR A 2 31.97 28.17 0.01
CA THR A 2 31.43 27.88 -1.31
C THR A 2 30.18 27.04 -1.07
N GLU A 3 29.01 27.65 -1.26
CA GLU A 3 27.73 26.97 -1.17
C GLU A 3 27.61 25.98 -2.34
N ILE A 4 27.49 24.70 -2.01
CA ILE A 4 27.18 23.67 -3.00
C ILE A 4 25.66 23.55 -3.09
N ASN A 5 25.13 23.98 -4.24
CA ASN A 5 23.73 23.93 -4.63
C ASN A 5 23.22 22.47 -4.64
N PHE A 6 22.40 22.11 -3.65
CA PHE A 6 21.91 20.75 -3.40
C PHE A 6 20.95 20.21 -4.50
N TYR A 7 20.55 21.06 -5.45
CA TYR A 7 19.59 20.71 -6.50
C TYR A 7 20.22 20.24 -7.82
N GLU A 8 21.53 20.43 -8.03
CA GLU A 8 22.19 20.01 -9.29
C GLU A 8 22.78 18.59 -9.23
N THR A 9 22.88 17.96 -8.05
CA THR A 9 23.47 16.62 -7.92
C THR A 9 22.47 15.47 -8.06
N LEU A 10 21.16 15.74 -8.20
CA LEU A 10 20.14 14.69 -8.35
C LEU A 10 19.80 14.32 -9.80
N ASN A 11 20.31 15.07 -10.79
CA ASN A 11 20.03 14.81 -12.22
C ASN A 11 21.21 14.18 -13.00
N LYS A 12 22.27 13.72 -12.32
CA LYS A 12 23.45 13.11 -12.97
C LYS A 12 23.69 11.62 -12.64
N ILE A 13 22.69 10.90 -12.12
CA ILE A 13 22.75 9.44 -11.97
C ILE A 13 21.56 8.80 -12.70
N ASN A 14 21.40 9.14 -13.96
CA ASN A 14 20.75 8.28 -14.96
C ASN A 14 21.88 7.72 -15.82
N GLY A 15 22.30 6.48 -15.58
CA GLY A 15 23.26 5.84 -16.47
C GLY A 15 23.86 4.51 -16.01
N GLU A 16 24.07 4.28 -14.72
CA GLU A 16 24.75 3.06 -14.28
C GLU A 16 24.13 2.47 -13.01
N THR A 17 23.61 1.25 -13.13
CA THR A 17 23.23 0.41 -11.99
C THR A 17 24.49 -0.05 -11.27
N PRO A 18 24.72 0.27 -9.99
CA PRO A 18 25.74 -0.40 -9.21
C PRO A 18 25.27 -1.83 -8.90
N THR A 19 25.94 -2.80 -9.49
CA THR A 19 25.77 -4.23 -9.20
C THR A 19 26.50 -4.60 -7.93
N MET A 20 25.77 -5.01 -6.88
CA MET A 20 26.21 -6.03 -5.94
C MET A 20 25.00 -6.82 -5.40
N GLY A 21 24.92 -8.10 -5.77
CA GLY A 21 24.48 -9.19 -4.88
C GLY A 21 23.02 -9.27 -4.41
N GLY A 22 22.04 -8.71 -5.11
CA GLY A 22 20.62 -8.84 -4.72
C GLY A 22 19.73 -9.05 -5.94
N ILE A 23 18.83 -10.03 -5.85
CA ILE A 23 17.84 -10.40 -6.87
C ILE A 23 17.14 -9.13 -7.40
N ARG A 24 17.24 -8.90 -8.72
CA ARG A 24 16.48 -7.84 -9.40
C ARG A 24 15.00 -8.17 -9.32
N VAL A 25 14.27 -7.48 -8.47
CA VAL A 25 12.81 -7.40 -8.61
C VAL A 25 12.55 -6.62 -9.90
N PRO A 26 11.86 -7.18 -10.91
CA PRO A 26 11.55 -6.41 -12.11
C PRO A 26 10.66 -5.23 -11.73
N TYR A 27 11.12 -4.02 -12.06
CA TYR A 27 10.26 -2.84 -12.09
C TYR A 27 9.24 -3.08 -13.21
N ILE A 28 8.03 -3.48 -12.83
CA ILE A 28 6.88 -3.50 -13.72
C ILE A 28 6.22 -2.13 -13.54
N PRO A 29 6.29 -1.22 -14.53
CA PRO A 29 5.47 -0.02 -14.51
C PRO A 29 4.02 -0.44 -14.80
N THR A 30 3.35 -0.99 -13.81
CA THR A 30 1.90 -1.13 -13.84
C THR A 30 1.32 0.27 -13.76
N ALA A 31 0.42 0.58 -14.70
CA ALA A 31 -0.34 1.82 -14.75
C ALA A 31 -0.76 2.24 -13.33
N MET A 32 -0.29 3.42 -12.92
CA MET A 32 -0.54 4.02 -11.61
C MET A 32 -1.97 3.76 -11.15
N SER A 33 -2.16 2.83 -10.21
CA SER A 33 -3.48 2.56 -9.67
C SER A 33 -4.02 3.85 -9.05
N CYS A 34 -5.25 4.22 -9.42
CA CYS A 34 -5.92 5.42 -8.95
C CYS A 34 -6.18 5.29 -7.44
N TRP A 35 -5.21 5.69 -6.62
CA TRP A 35 -5.40 5.72 -5.18
C TRP A 35 -6.29 6.91 -4.80
N SER A 36 -7.32 6.67 -4.00
CA SER A 36 -8.23 7.69 -3.48
C SER A 36 -7.78 8.13 -2.10
N ASN A 37 -7.62 9.45 -1.89
CA ASN A 37 -7.22 9.96 -0.59
C ASN A 37 -8.35 9.75 0.44
N PRO A 38 -8.10 9.01 1.55
CA PRO A 38 -9.10 8.81 2.58
C PRO A 38 -9.50 10.12 3.28
N LEU A 39 -8.72 11.19 3.13
CA LEU A 39 -9.05 12.54 3.62
C LEU A 39 -9.79 13.41 2.58
N ASP A 40 -9.95 12.96 1.34
CA ASP A 40 -10.70 13.70 0.31
C ASP A 40 -12.17 13.85 0.71
N GLU A 41 -12.69 15.07 0.73
CA GLU A 41 -14.08 15.36 1.06
C GLU A 41 -15.03 14.84 -0.04
N TYR A 42 -14.58 14.82 -1.30
CA TYR A 42 -15.38 14.34 -2.41
C TYR A 42 -15.19 12.85 -2.68
N LYS A 43 -15.79 11.99 -1.84
CA LYS A 43 -15.80 10.52 -2.06
C LYS A 43 -16.55 10.09 -3.32
N ASN A 44 -17.47 10.91 -3.81
CA ASN A 44 -18.26 10.63 -5.02
C ASN A 44 -17.66 11.35 -6.22
N THR A 45 -17.27 10.58 -7.25
CA THR A 45 -16.64 11.08 -8.48
C THR A 45 -17.46 12.14 -9.21
N ARG A 46 -18.80 12.02 -9.23
CA ARG A 46 -19.68 13.00 -9.88
C ARG A 46 -19.68 14.33 -9.12
N LYS A 47 -19.77 14.28 -7.79
CA LYS A 47 -19.68 15.49 -6.94
C LYS A 47 -18.33 16.17 -7.09
N LYS A 48 -17.25 15.38 -7.13
CA LYS A 48 -15.89 15.88 -7.37
C LYS A 48 -15.77 16.59 -8.71
N SER A 49 -16.24 15.95 -9.79
CA SER A 49 -16.23 16.51 -11.14
C SER A 49 -16.99 17.84 -11.21
N ALA A 50 -18.19 17.92 -10.63
CA ALA A 50 -18.97 19.17 -10.60
C ALA A 50 -18.29 20.29 -9.79
N ALA A 51 -17.61 19.95 -8.68
CA ALA A 51 -16.83 20.91 -7.91
C ALA A 51 -15.59 21.39 -8.69
N LEU A 52 -14.92 20.49 -9.39
CA LEU A 52 -13.73 20.76 -10.19
C LEU A 52 -14.04 21.67 -11.40
N LEU A 53 -15.17 21.44 -12.08
CA LEU A 53 -15.65 22.31 -13.16
C LEU A 53 -15.85 23.75 -12.67
N ARG A 54 -16.54 23.95 -11.54
CA ARG A 54 -16.68 25.29 -10.93
C ARG A 54 -15.35 25.89 -10.51
N ALA A 55 -14.42 25.07 -10.02
CA ALA A 55 -13.09 25.52 -9.64
C ALA A 55 -12.27 25.99 -10.87
N HIS A 56 -12.43 25.32 -12.02
CA HIS A 56 -11.82 25.74 -13.29
C HIS A 56 -12.36 27.09 -13.77
N GLU A 57 -13.69 27.27 -13.78
CA GLU A 57 -14.35 28.51 -14.19
C GLU A 57 -13.89 29.71 -13.35
N ASN A 58 -13.59 29.48 -12.07
CA ASN A 58 -13.14 30.51 -11.13
C ASN A 58 -11.61 30.62 -11.01
N ASN A 59 -10.83 29.95 -11.87
CA ASN A 59 -9.36 29.94 -11.84
C ASN A 59 -8.77 29.60 -10.44
N VAL A 60 -9.39 28.67 -9.72
CA VAL A 60 -8.94 28.27 -8.38
C VAL A 60 -7.58 27.55 -8.47
N MET A 61 -6.75 27.77 -7.46
CA MET A 61 -5.41 27.17 -7.33
C MET A 61 -5.45 25.93 -6.42
N ALA A 62 -4.63 24.94 -6.74
CA ALA A 62 -4.30 23.82 -5.87
C ALA A 62 -2.92 24.02 -5.24
N ILE A 63 -2.75 23.54 -4.02
CA ILE A 63 -1.49 23.60 -3.28
C ILE A 63 -0.77 22.26 -3.41
N ASP A 64 0.50 22.26 -3.82
CA ASP A 64 1.35 21.08 -3.86
C ASP A 64 2.01 20.78 -2.50
N SER A 65 2.69 19.64 -2.39
CA SER A 65 3.34 19.22 -1.13
C SER A 65 4.50 20.12 -0.69
N ARG A 66 4.97 21.02 -1.56
CA ARG A 66 6.00 22.03 -1.26
C ARG A 66 5.38 23.38 -0.89
N GLY A 67 4.05 23.50 -0.91
CA GLY A 67 3.34 24.72 -0.62
C GLY A 67 3.18 25.67 -1.81
N ASN A 68 3.54 25.24 -3.03
CA ASN A 68 3.35 26.09 -4.21
C ASN A 68 1.91 26.00 -4.70
N GLU A 69 1.39 27.14 -5.14
CA GLU A 69 0.10 27.23 -5.80
C GLU A 69 0.23 26.93 -7.29
N LYS A 70 -0.65 26.08 -7.81
CA LYS A 70 -0.72 25.72 -9.22
C LYS A 70 -2.17 25.76 -9.71
N PRO A 71 -2.46 26.22 -10.93
CA PRO A 71 -3.82 26.23 -11.45
C PRO A 71 -4.41 24.81 -11.48
N ILE A 72 -5.63 24.63 -10.96
CA ILE A 72 -6.30 23.31 -10.96
C ILE A 72 -6.48 22.75 -12.36
N LYS A 73 -6.72 23.63 -13.35
CA LYS A 73 -6.91 23.29 -14.76
C LYS A 73 -5.74 22.55 -15.41
N ASP A 74 -4.56 22.61 -14.80
CA ASP A 74 -3.34 21.95 -15.30
C ASP A 74 -3.26 20.48 -14.86
N PHE A 75 -4.23 19.99 -14.08
CA PHE A 75 -4.23 18.64 -13.51
C PHE A 75 -5.48 17.84 -13.86
N GLU A 76 -5.27 16.54 -14.02
CA GLU A 76 -6.38 15.57 -14.06
C GLU A 76 -7.05 15.45 -12.69
N MET A 77 -8.35 15.14 -12.69
CA MET A 77 -9.16 15.00 -11.45
C MET A 77 -8.59 13.95 -10.46
N ASN A 78 -7.94 12.89 -10.94
CA ASN A 78 -7.31 11.85 -10.11
C ASN A 78 -6.04 12.35 -9.39
N LYS A 79 -5.42 13.45 -9.85
CA LYS A 79 -4.24 14.09 -9.24
C LYS A 79 -4.61 15.15 -8.21
N LEU A 80 -5.89 15.35 -7.96
CA LEU A 80 -6.38 16.38 -7.06
C LEU A 80 -7.23 15.76 -5.97
N ALA A 81 -7.16 16.30 -4.76
CA ALA A 81 -8.11 16.00 -3.69
C ALA A 81 -8.54 17.30 -3.02
N PHE A 82 -9.80 17.38 -2.57
CA PHE A 82 -10.26 18.52 -1.79
C PHE A 82 -10.19 18.14 -0.31
N VAL A 83 -9.27 18.76 0.42
CA VAL A 83 -8.97 18.39 1.81
C VAL A 83 -8.87 19.64 2.66
N ALA A 84 -9.71 19.73 3.68
CA ALA A 84 -9.75 20.85 4.63
C ALA A 84 -9.98 22.19 3.92
N GLY A 85 -10.96 22.22 3.00
CA GLY A 85 -11.35 23.44 2.29
C GLY A 85 -10.41 23.87 1.15
N LEU A 86 -9.37 23.09 0.84
CA LEU A 86 -8.37 23.45 -0.17
C LEU A 86 -8.15 22.30 -1.16
N TRP A 87 -7.94 22.66 -2.43
CA TRP A 87 -7.50 21.70 -3.45
C TRP A 87 -6.01 21.38 -3.26
N ARG A 88 -5.68 20.10 -3.22
CA ARG A 88 -4.33 19.58 -2.97
C ARG A 88 -3.88 18.72 -4.14
N VAL A 89 -2.70 19.02 -4.67
CA VAL A 89 -2.06 18.17 -5.68
C VAL A 89 -1.54 16.92 -4.99
N GLN A 90 -2.05 15.77 -5.42
CA GLN A 90 -1.69 14.47 -4.85
C GLN A 90 -0.30 14.04 -5.34
N VAL A 91 0.51 13.55 -4.41
CA VAL A 91 1.84 13.02 -4.67
C VAL A 91 1.71 11.58 -5.15
N ASN A 92 2.41 11.27 -6.23
CA ASN A 92 2.50 9.91 -6.73
C ASN A 92 3.18 9.03 -5.69
N PHE A 93 2.54 7.92 -5.33
CA PHE A 93 3.12 6.93 -4.44
C PHE A 93 3.71 5.78 -5.26
N PRO A 94 5.02 5.49 -5.13
CA PRO A 94 5.71 4.57 -6.04
C PRO A 94 5.54 3.08 -5.69
N HIS A 95 4.78 2.76 -4.63
CA HIS A 95 4.63 1.39 -4.14
C HIS A 95 3.18 0.91 -4.26
N GLU A 96 3.01 -0.38 -4.50
CA GLU A 96 1.70 -1.03 -4.42
C GLU A 96 1.21 -1.04 -2.97
N ILE A 97 -0.06 -0.69 -2.79
CA ILE A 97 -0.72 -0.68 -1.48
C ILE A 97 -1.55 -1.95 -1.37
N THR A 98 -1.20 -2.80 -0.41
CA THR A 98 -1.93 -4.03 -0.10
C THR A 98 -2.70 -3.86 1.19
N ARG A 99 -4.01 -4.09 1.15
CA ARG A 99 -4.83 -4.14 2.36
C ARG A 99 -4.71 -5.50 3.02
N VAL A 100 -4.05 -5.56 4.17
CA VAL A 100 -3.89 -6.77 4.98
C VAL A 100 -4.84 -6.65 6.17
N ARG A 101 -5.98 -7.36 6.10
CA ARG A 101 -7.11 -7.23 7.04
C ARG A 101 -7.63 -5.78 7.10
N ASP A 102 -7.39 -5.10 8.20
CA ASP A 102 -7.86 -3.76 8.52
C ASP A 102 -6.82 -2.66 8.21
N LYS A 103 -5.62 -3.04 7.76
CA LYS A 103 -4.50 -2.11 7.58
C LYS A 103 -4.01 -2.06 6.14
N ASP A 104 -3.71 -0.86 5.68
CA ASP A 104 -3.02 -0.65 4.42
C ASP A 104 -1.51 -0.73 4.66
N MET A 105 -0.84 -1.61 3.91
CA MET A 105 0.58 -1.89 4.02
C MET A 105 1.28 -1.86 2.67
N VAL A 106 2.57 -1.53 2.67
CA VAL A 106 3.47 -1.77 1.53
C VAL A 106 4.27 -3.03 1.85
N LEU A 107 4.21 -4.03 0.97
CA LEU A 107 5.10 -5.19 1.02
C LEU A 107 6.46 -4.77 0.43
N ILE A 108 7.53 -4.96 1.21
CA ILE A 108 8.87 -4.49 0.85
C ILE A 108 9.68 -5.61 0.20
N GLU A 109 9.80 -6.72 0.91
CA GLU A 109 10.60 -7.87 0.49
C GLU A 109 9.90 -9.16 0.88
N LYS A 110 10.00 -10.16 0.01
CA LYS A 110 9.67 -11.54 0.38
C LYS A 110 10.82 -12.08 1.22
N LEU A 111 10.49 -12.70 2.34
CA LEU A 111 11.47 -13.33 3.22
C LEU A 111 11.72 -14.77 2.76
N ASP A 112 12.99 -15.13 2.63
CA ASP A 112 13.40 -16.52 2.42
C ASP A 112 13.17 -17.28 3.72
N HIS A 113 12.04 -17.96 3.81
CA HIS A 113 11.69 -18.81 4.94
C HIS A 113 11.32 -20.19 4.44
N GLN A 114 12.05 -21.20 4.91
CA GLN A 114 11.79 -22.60 4.57
C GLN A 114 11.02 -23.23 5.74
N GLU A 115 9.70 -23.14 5.68
CA GLU A 115 8.81 -24.00 6.47
C GLU A 115 8.23 -25.08 5.57
N THR A 116 7.84 -26.21 6.17
CA THR A 116 7.02 -27.23 5.48
C THR A 116 5.62 -26.71 5.12
N THR A 117 5.22 -25.57 5.67
CA THR A 117 3.95 -24.91 5.38
C THR A 117 4.02 -24.15 4.05
N LEU A 118 2.91 -24.10 3.32
CA LEU A 118 2.77 -23.37 2.05
C LEU A 118 2.64 -21.84 2.22
N PHE A 119 3.08 -21.28 3.35
CA PHE A 119 2.96 -19.85 3.63
C PHE A 119 4.12 -19.07 3.03
N GLU A 120 3.80 -17.93 2.41
CA GLU A 120 4.78 -16.94 1.99
C GLU A 120 4.85 -15.83 3.05
N PHE A 121 6.06 -15.37 3.38
CA PHE A 121 6.27 -14.31 4.36
C PHE A 121 6.90 -13.09 3.69
N TYR A 122 6.46 -11.90 4.11
CA TYR A 122 6.93 -10.62 3.59
C TYR A 122 7.23 -9.65 4.72
N ARG A 123 8.31 -8.87 4.60
CA ARG A 123 8.46 -7.66 5.41
C ARG A 123 7.56 -6.58 4.84
N ALA A 124 6.84 -5.89 5.71
CA ALA A 124 5.90 -4.85 5.32
C ALA A 124 6.01 -3.63 6.23
N LYS A 125 5.61 -2.48 5.70
CA LYS A 125 5.46 -1.24 6.46
C LYS A 125 4.04 -0.71 6.39
N LEU A 126 3.59 -0.10 7.49
CA LEU A 126 2.30 0.58 7.54
C LEU A 126 2.33 1.86 6.69
N LEU A 127 1.20 2.12 6.05
CA LEU A 127 0.94 3.41 5.43
C LEU A 127 0.32 4.39 6.43
N GLY A 128 0.79 5.62 6.38
CA GLY A 128 0.09 6.80 6.87
C GLY A 128 -0.54 7.57 5.71
N TYR A 129 -1.47 8.46 6.03
CA TYR A 129 -2.16 9.29 5.05
C TYR A 129 -2.13 10.75 5.48
N ASN A 130 -1.84 11.64 4.54
CA ASN A 130 -1.93 13.09 4.73
C ASN A 130 -2.72 13.74 3.57
N CYS A 131 -2.84 15.07 3.58
CA CYS A 131 -3.59 15.82 2.58
C CYS A 131 -3.03 15.72 1.15
N TYR A 132 -1.79 15.24 0.98
CA TYR A 132 -1.14 15.07 -0.31
C TYR A 132 -1.03 13.62 -0.76
N GLY A 133 -1.31 12.64 0.09
CA GLY A 133 -1.20 11.25 -0.32
C GLY A 133 -0.86 10.27 0.81
N PRO A 134 -0.66 9.00 0.44
CA PRO A 134 -0.05 8.04 1.32
C PRO A 134 1.44 8.35 1.53
N PHE A 135 1.96 7.95 2.68
CA PHE A 135 3.38 7.93 2.94
C PHE A 135 3.75 6.69 3.76
N VAL A 136 4.96 6.18 3.56
CA VAL A 136 5.50 5.12 4.41
C VAL A 136 5.91 5.74 5.73
N ILE A 137 5.43 5.18 6.85
CA ILE A 137 5.84 5.60 8.18
C ILE A 137 7.29 5.14 8.39
N LYS A 138 8.26 6.02 8.14
CA LYS A 138 9.70 5.68 8.14
C LYS A 138 10.20 5.26 9.53
N ASP A 139 9.74 5.95 10.57
CA ASP A 139 10.15 5.72 11.96
C ASP A 139 9.23 4.74 12.70
N SER A 140 8.44 3.94 11.99
CA SER A 140 7.76 2.85 12.67
C SER A 140 8.82 1.91 13.21
N LYS A 141 9.05 1.90 14.52
CA LYS A 141 9.78 0.84 15.25
C LYS A 141 9.14 -0.56 15.08
N TYR A 142 8.17 -0.70 14.18
CA TYR A 142 7.28 -1.81 13.95
C TYR A 142 7.30 -2.14 12.46
N ASP A 143 8.39 -2.76 12.00
CA ASP A 143 8.31 -3.57 10.79
C ASP A 143 7.30 -4.70 11.08
N TYR A 144 6.41 -4.95 10.12
CA TYR A 144 5.45 -6.05 10.21
C TYR A 144 5.93 -7.20 9.35
N ILE A 145 5.66 -8.41 9.81
CA ILE A 145 5.74 -9.61 8.98
C ILE A 145 4.32 -9.94 8.52
N VAL A 146 4.12 -9.98 7.20
CA VAL A 146 2.87 -10.39 6.57
C VAL A 146 3.01 -11.84 6.13
N ALA A 147 2.11 -12.70 6.59
CA ALA A 147 1.93 -14.04 6.08
C ALA A 147 0.86 -14.03 4.99
N LYS A 148 1.11 -14.74 3.91
CA LYS A 148 0.21 -14.92 2.77
C LYS A 148 0.05 -16.40 2.50
N TYR A 149 -1.19 -16.81 2.26
CA TYR A 149 -1.52 -18.18 1.83
C TYR A 149 -2.47 -18.12 0.65
N VAL A 150 -2.11 -18.75 -0.45
CA VAL A 150 -2.90 -18.78 -1.68
C VAL A 150 -3.54 -20.17 -1.81
N THR A 151 -4.85 -20.17 -2.01
CA THR A 151 -5.62 -21.35 -2.41
C THR A 151 -6.18 -21.12 -3.81
N ASP A 152 -6.71 -22.16 -4.44
CA ASP A 152 -7.35 -22.04 -5.77
C ASP A 152 -8.51 -21.03 -5.79
N ASN A 153 -9.17 -20.83 -4.64
CA ASN A 153 -10.36 -19.98 -4.54
C ASN A 153 -10.07 -18.59 -3.98
N LYS A 154 -9.05 -18.45 -3.13
CA LYS A 154 -8.84 -17.23 -2.33
C LYS A 154 -7.42 -17.08 -1.83
N THR A 155 -6.99 -15.84 -1.69
CA THR A 155 -5.76 -15.46 -0.99
C THR A 155 -6.09 -14.98 0.41
N TYR A 156 -5.45 -15.60 1.41
CA TYR A 156 -5.54 -15.22 2.82
C TYR A 156 -4.31 -14.44 3.22
N TRP A 157 -4.53 -13.48 4.11
CA TRP A 157 -3.48 -12.60 4.61
C TRP A 157 -3.59 -12.45 6.14
N ALA A 158 -2.45 -12.44 6.80
CA ALA A 158 -2.32 -12.14 8.23
C ALA A 158 -1.03 -11.35 8.46
N TYR A 159 -0.93 -10.63 9.58
CA TYR A 159 0.29 -9.90 9.93
C TYR A 159 0.61 -10.03 11.41
N GLY A 160 1.89 -10.02 11.76
CA GLY A 160 2.42 -10.01 13.12
C GLY A 160 3.71 -9.20 13.20
N ARG A 161 4.30 -9.08 14.39
CA ARG A 161 5.63 -8.45 14.56
C ARG A 161 6.79 -9.41 14.27
N THR A 162 6.51 -10.71 14.29
CA THR A 162 7.45 -11.78 13.97
C THR A 162 6.81 -12.78 13.02
N ILE A 163 7.62 -13.66 12.42
CA ILE A 163 7.14 -14.74 11.56
C ILE A 163 6.18 -15.65 12.32
N GLU A 164 6.51 -16.01 13.57
CA GLU A 164 5.71 -16.90 14.40
C GLU A 164 4.33 -16.30 14.70
N GLN A 165 4.28 -15.00 14.98
CA GLN A 165 3.01 -14.29 15.20
C GLN A 165 2.18 -14.25 13.92
N ALA A 166 2.78 -13.87 12.79
CA ALA A 166 2.08 -13.81 11.51
C ALA A 166 1.54 -15.19 11.11
N ARG A 167 2.33 -16.25 11.32
CA ARG A 167 1.95 -17.65 11.13
C ARG A 167 0.81 -18.08 12.03
N ALA A 168 0.89 -17.78 13.33
CA ALA A 168 -0.18 -18.11 14.28
C ALA A 168 -1.50 -17.43 13.89
N PHE A 169 -1.46 -16.15 13.52
CA PHE A 169 -2.65 -15.42 13.07
C PHE A 169 -3.18 -15.91 11.72
N MET A 170 -2.33 -16.42 10.84
CA MET A 170 -2.76 -17.12 9.63
C MET A 170 -3.47 -18.43 9.98
N GLY A 171 -2.89 -19.23 10.88
CA GLY A 171 -3.47 -20.49 11.35
C GLY A 171 -4.87 -20.30 11.93
N ILE A 172 -5.06 -19.29 12.80
CA ILE A 172 -6.38 -18.93 13.33
C ILE A 172 -7.35 -18.56 12.20
N LYS A 173 -6.90 -17.77 11.23
CA LYS A 173 -7.76 -17.33 10.11
C LYS A 173 -8.22 -18.50 9.24
N LEU A 174 -7.34 -19.46 8.98
CA LEU A 174 -7.67 -20.66 8.20
C LEU A 174 -8.56 -21.61 9.00
N TYR A 175 -8.31 -21.75 10.31
CA TYR A 175 -9.19 -22.51 11.18
C TYR A 175 -10.62 -21.93 11.14
N ASP A 176 -10.79 -20.61 11.29
CA ASP A 176 -12.12 -19.99 11.25
C ASP A 176 -12.85 -20.24 9.91
N GLU A 177 -12.12 -20.24 8.80
CA GLU A 177 -12.69 -20.47 7.46
C GLU A 177 -13.07 -21.94 7.24
N TYR A 178 -12.25 -22.87 7.72
CA TYR A 178 -12.41 -24.31 7.44
C TYR A 178 -12.90 -25.13 8.64
N LYS A 179 -13.26 -24.50 9.77
CA LYS A 179 -13.65 -25.18 11.01
C LYS A 179 -14.72 -26.24 10.80
N ASP A 180 -15.72 -25.96 9.97
CA ASP A 180 -16.86 -26.85 9.78
C ASP A 180 -16.43 -28.10 9.00
N VAL A 181 -15.55 -27.94 8.01
CA VAL A 181 -14.95 -29.05 7.26
C VAL A 181 -14.07 -29.91 8.19
N ILE A 182 -13.20 -29.26 8.96
CA ILE A 182 -12.32 -29.92 9.93
C ILE A 182 -13.15 -30.71 10.95
N ASN A 183 -14.17 -30.10 11.53
CA ASN A 183 -15.04 -30.72 12.52
C ASN A 183 -15.89 -31.85 11.91
N THR A 184 -16.35 -31.70 10.66
CA THR A 184 -17.09 -32.75 9.96
C THR A 184 -16.23 -34.00 9.74
N ILE A 185 -14.97 -33.82 9.34
CA ILE A 185 -14.03 -34.93 9.15
C ILE A 185 -13.71 -35.57 10.52
N ALA A 186 -13.38 -34.76 11.53
CA ALA A 186 -13.07 -35.26 12.87
C ALA A 186 -14.25 -36.01 13.53
N CYS A 187 -15.49 -35.61 13.25
CA CYS A 187 -16.68 -36.29 13.75
C CYS A 187 -17.05 -37.54 12.94
N LYS A 188 -16.74 -37.60 11.63
CA LYS A 188 -16.90 -38.83 10.84
C LYS A 188 -16.08 -39.98 11.41
N ASP A 189 -14.85 -39.69 11.84
CA ASP A 189 -13.96 -40.69 12.45
C ASP A 189 -14.46 -41.15 13.83
N LYS A 190 -15.14 -40.29 14.59
CA LYS A 190 -15.79 -40.67 15.86
C LYS A 190 -17.00 -41.60 15.68
N ILE A 191 -17.74 -41.49 14.57
CA ILE A 191 -18.91 -42.33 14.30
C ILE A 191 -18.50 -43.73 13.81
N HIS A 192 -17.30 -43.87 13.24
CA HIS A 192 -16.80 -45.13 12.68
C HIS A 192 -15.91 -45.95 13.62
N GLY A 193 -15.83 -45.57 14.91
CA GLY A 193 -15.33 -46.43 15.98
C GLY A 193 -14.08 -47.24 15.65
N LYS A 194 -12.91 -46.59 15.70
CA LYS A 194 -11.73 -47.24 16.27
C LYS A 194 -11.49 -46.67 17.66
#